data_AF-R7K5Z7-F1
#
_entry.id   AF-R7K5Z7-F1
#
_cell.length_a   1.000
_cell.length_b   1.000
_cell.length_c   1.000
_cell.angle_alpha   90.00
_cell.angle_beta   90.00
_cell.angle_gamma   90.00
#
_symmetry.space_group_name_H-M   'P 1'
#
loop_
_entity.id
_entity.type
_entity.pdbx_description
1 polymer ?
#
loop_
_entity_poly.entity_id
_entity_poly.type
_entity_poly.pdbx_seq_one_letter_code
_entity_poly.pdbx_strand_id
1 'polypeptide(L)'
;MYYNEYNRPLSGRPYFRNVGLIKVYDRDNNRYSVGEVAFERFDDQNYQYIIKPYWECIDSLPKGLFQGIPGINMDLRRQVYFRVNMTPSFISMRTPSEAREDVMHLMESVGLDYYDRFEWLLRSEMKCGDDNLLVVKKPAQPQKIRGFENINDYRLTPDDILSIDSLSDFESTNASMVRNMYQLLQTGVNIYIESEGRYLQQQERKAMLYLLRNMLVSMSRNNKTNRERGREKAKASGRYVGRRPIEVDYRLLKQIAYEFENNIISEQEAMSRLSINSRSTFYRKLRQLKSE
;
A
#
# COMPACT_ATOMS: atom_id res chain seq x y z
N MET A 1 -20.20 31.61 3.65
CA MET A 1 -20.10 30.19 4.04
C MET A 1 -21.26 29.91 4.98
N TYR A 2 -22.23 29.07 4.59
CA TYR A 2 -23.36 28.74 5.46
C TYR A 2 -22.89 27.71 6.49
N TYR A 3 -22.67 28.17 7.72
CA TYR A 3 -22.41 27.30 8.84
C TYR A 3 -23.73 26.79 9.41
N ASN A 4 -23.80 25.50 9.68
CA ASN A 4 -24.84 24.86 10.47
C ASN A 4 -24.20 24.19 11.69
N GLU A 5 -25.02 23.63 12.57
CA GLU A 5 -24.59 22.97 13.80
C GLU A 5 -23.58 21.81 13.57
N TYR A 6 -23.57 21.21 12.37
CA TYR A 6 -22.72 20.06 12.04
C TYR A 6 -21.40 20.41 11.37
N ASN A 7 -21.21 21.67 10.95
CA ASN A 7 -20.01 22.10 10.22
C ASN A 7 -19.37 23.38 10.79
N ARG A 8 -19.95 23.94 11.85
CA ARG A 8 -19.37 25.05 12.61
C ARG A 8 -18.34 24.49 13.60
N PRO A 9 -17.07 24.90 13.54
CA PRO A 9 -16.06 24.39 14.46
C PRO A 9 -16.44 24.70 15.91
N LEU A 10 -16.20 23.74 16.79
CA LEU A 10 -16.32 23.93 18.24
C LEU A 10 -15.27 24.94 18.72
N SER A 11 -15.66 25.74 19.71
CA SER A 11 -14.79 26.70 20.38
C SER A 11 -14.22 26.12 21.66
N GLY A 12 -13.04 26.57 22.06
CA GLY A 12 -12.35 26.12 23.28
C GLY A 12 -11.13 25.27 22.98
N ARG A 13 -10.49 24.74 24.02
CA ARG A 13 -9.32 23.89 23.90
C ARG A 13 -9.77 22.43 24.04
N PRO A 14 -9.50 21.56 23.05
CA PRO A 14 -9.78 20.13 23.20
C PRO A 14 -8.84 19.53 24.25
N TYR A 15 -9.36 18.67 25.12
CA TYR A 15 -8.53 17.91 26.07
C TYR A 15 -7.84 16.72 25.40
N PHE A 16 -8.39 16.24 24.27
CA PHE A 16 -7.85 15.14 23.49
C PHE A 16 -7.83 15.51 22.02
N ARG A 17 -6.71 15.22 21.35
CA ARG A 17 -6.57 15.35 19.91
C ARG A 17 -5.70 14.23 19.37
N ASN A 18 -6.17 13.60 18.31
CA ASN A 18 -5.39 12.61 17.56
C ASN A 18 -5.54 12.85 16.06
N VAL A 19 -4.51 12.52 15.28
CA VAL A 19 -4.45 12.87 13.86
C VAL A 19 -4.00 11.67 13.03
N GLY A 20 -4.74 11.41 11.95
CA GLY A 20 -4.40 10.43 10.93
C GLY A 20 -4.17 11.09 9.57
N LEU A 21 -3.25 10.52 8.80
CA LEU A 21 -3.05 10.86 7.39
C LEU A 21 -3.95 9.98 6.53
N ILE A 22 -4.72 10.61 5.65
CA ILE A 22 -5.50 9.92 4.63
C ILE A 22 -4.56 9.63 3.46
N LYS A 23 -4.37 8.34 3.16
CA LYS A 23 -3.52 7.87 2.06
C LYS A 23 -4.34 7.10 1.03
N VAL A 24 -4.09 7.36 -0.24
CA VAL A 24 -4.62 6.57 -1.36
C VAL A 24 -3.57 5.59 -1.86
N TYR A 25 -4.01 4.38 -2.24
CA TYR A 25 -3.12 3.31 -2.69
C TYR A 25 -3.33 3.03 -4.17
N ASP A 26 -2.23 2.89 -4.91
CA ASP A 26 -2.29 2.33 -6.25
C ASP A 26 -2.19 0.79 -6.24
N ARG A 27 -2.23 0.19 -7.44
CA ARG A 27 -2.15 -1.27 -7.62
C ARG A 27 -0.81 -1.86 -7.22
N ASP A 28 0.23 -1.03 -7.17
CA ASP A 28 1.59 -1.42 -6.77
C ASP A 28 1.83 -1.15 -5.27
N ASN A 29 0.76 -0.85 -4.52
CA ASN A 29 0.78 -0.54 -3.09
C ASN A 29 1.57 0.73 -2.73
N ASN A 30 1.83 1.63 -3.70
CA ASN A 30 2.40 2.94 -3.41
C ASN A 30 1.35 3.80 -2.70
N ARG A 31 1.79 4.59 -1.71
CA ARG A 31 0.93 5.35 -0.81
C ARG A 31 1.09 6.85 -1.06
N TYR A 32 0.00 7.52 -1.43
CA TYR A 32 0.01 8.94 -1.73
C TYR A 32 -0.79 9.68 -0.65
N SER A 33 -0.22 10.72 -0.05
CA SER A 33 -0.91 11.52 0.95
C SER A 33 -1.96 12.41 0.29
N VAL A 34 -3.23 12.29 0.67
CA VAL A 34 -4.34 13.09 0.07
C VAL A 34 -5.03 13.99 1.07
N GLY A 35 -4.72 13.84 2.35
CA GLY A 35 -5.20 14.74 3.40
C GLY A 35 -4.87 14.22 4.77
N GLU A 36 -5.45 14.86 5.77
CA GLU A 36 -5.45 14.41 7.15
C GLU A 36 -6.86 14.50 7.73
N VAL A 37 -7.11 13.66 8.74
CA VAL A 37 -8.28 13.73 9.59
C VAL A 37 -7.81 13.84 11.03
N ALA A 38 -8.25 14.88 11.73
CA ALA A 38 -8.08 15.00 13.17
C ALA A 38 -9.40 14.69 13.87
N PHE A 39 -9.31 14.06 15.03
CA PHE A 39 -10.42 13.86 15.95
C PHE A 39 -10.11 14.59 17.26
N GLU A 40 -11.07 15.40 17.71
CA GLU A 40 -10.95 16.21 18.93
C GLU A 40 -12.14 15.97 19.86
N ARG A 41 -11.86 15.94 21.17
CA ARG A 41 -12.89 15.90 22.23
C ARG A 41 -12.74 17.08 23.19
N PHE A 42 -13.88 17.56 23.67
CA PHE A 42 -14.03 18.72 24.53
C PHE A 42 -14.72 18.32 25.85
N ASP A 43 -14.47 19.10 26.91
CA ASP A 43 -14.89 18.77 28.29
C ASP A 43 -16.43 18.70 28.43
N ASP A 44 -17.16 19.39 27.57
CA ASP A 44 -18.62 19.40 27.49
C ASP A 44 -19.20 18.18 26.74
N GLN A 45 -18.39 17.14 26.55
CA GLN A 45 -18.70 15.90 25.80
C GLN A 45 -18.89 16.10 24.29
N ASN A 46 -18.74 17.32 23.78
CA ASN A 46 -18.74 17.55 22.34
C ASN A 46 -17.46 17.01 21.70
N TYR A 47 -17.56 16.66 20.42
CA TYR A 47 -16.43 16.21 19.63
C TYR A 47 -16.54 16.70 18.19
N GLN A 48 -15.40 16.71 17.50
CA GLN A 48 -15.39 17.01 16.07
C GLN A 48 -14.35 16.22 15.30
N TYR A 49 -14.66 15.97 14.03
CA TYR A 49 -13.67 15.58 13.03
C TYR A 49 -13.31 16.77 12.15
N ILE A 50 -12.02 16.92 11.88
CA ILE A 50 -11.46 17.97 11.05
C ILE A 50 -10.73 17.28 9.89
N ILE A 51 -11.29 17.41 8.68
CA ILE A 51 -10.70 16.83 7.47
C ILE A 51 -10.04 17.95 6.68
N LYS A 52 -8.73 17.84 6.43
CA LYS A 52 -7.93 18.79 5.66
C LYS A 52 -7.35 18.09 4.43
N PRO A 53 -7.95 18.26 3.24
CA PRO A 53 -7.40 17.70 2.01
C PRO A 53 -6.08 18.38 1.63
N TYR A 54 -5.15 17.59 1.10
CA TYR A 54 -3.90 18.10 0.54
C TYR A 54 -4.08 18.33 -0.96
N TRP A 55 -4.71 19.45 -1.31
CA TRP A 55 -5.07 19.79 -2.69
C TRP A 55 -3.89 19.67 -3.67
N GLU A 56 -2.72 20.12 -3.25
CA GLU A 56 -1.50 20.04 -4.05
C GLU A 56 -1.10 18.61 -4.40
N CYS A 57 -1.22 17.70 -3.42
CA CYS A 57 -0.95 16.29 -3.62
C CYS A 57 -2.04 15.66 -4.48
N ILE A 58 -3.32 15.94 -4.20
CA ILE A 58 -4.48 15.45 -4.97
C ILE A 58 -4.37 15.82 -6.45
N ASP A 59 -4.03 17.08 -6.77
CA ASP A 59 -3.94 17.55 -8.16
C ASP A 59 -2.75 16.97 -8.93
N SER A 60 -1.80 16.35 -8.24
CA SER A 60 -0.66 15.66 -8.82
C SER A 60 -0.91 14.17 -9.09
N LEU A 61 -2.03 13.62 -8.60
CA LEU A 61 -2.33 12.21 -8.72
C LEU A 61 -2.64 11.78 -10.15
N PRO A 62 -2.31 10.53 -10.51
CA PRO A 62 -2.81 9.92 -11.74
C PRO A 62 -4.34 9.97 -11.82
N LYS A 63 -4.88 10.30 -13.01
CA LYS A 63 -6.33 10.28 -13.26
C LYS A 63 -6.92 8.91 -12.89
N GLY A 64 -8.04 8.94 -12.16
CA GLY A 64 -8.77 7.74 -11.74
C GLY A 64 -8.21 7.03 -10.51
N LEU A 65 -7.06 7.46 -9.96
CA LEU A 65 -6.51 6.88 -8.72
C LEU A 65 -7.33 7.28 -7.49
N PHE A 66 -7.84 8.51 -7.46
CA PHE A 66 -8.55 9.09 -6.34
C PHE A 66 -9.90 9.63 -6.79
N GLN A 67 -10.97 9.19 -6.15
CA GLN A 67 -12.35 9.55 -6.50
C GLN A 67 -12.97 10.57 -5.53
N GLY A 68 -12.23 10.96 -4.48
CA GLY A 68 -12.71 11.85 -3.42
C GLY A 68 -12.72 11.18 -2.05
N ILE A 69 -12.96 11.97 -1.01
CA ILE A 69 -13.15 11.47 0.36
C ILE A 69 -14.67 11.25 0.56
N PRO A 70 -15.12 10.02 0.86
CA PRO A 70 -16.54 9.74 1.12
C PRO A 70 -17.21 10.72 2.09
N GLY A 71 -18.37 11.25 1.70
CA GLY A 71 -19.13 12.23 2.50
C GLY A 71 -18.56 13.66 2.48
N ILE A 72 -17.57 13.95 1.63
CA ILE A 72 -17.00 15.29 1.42
C ILE A 72 -17.28 15.75 -0.01
N ASN A 73 -17.88 16.93 -0.16
CA ASN A 73 -17.98 17.60 -1.45
C ASN A 73 -16.62 18.24 -1.79
N MET A 74 -15.86 17.54 -2.64
CA MET A 74 -14.52 17.94 -3.05
C MET A 74 -14.52 19.10 -4.05
N ASP A 75 -15.62 19.35 -4.77
CA ASP A 75 -15.73 20.44 -5.76
C ASP A 75 -15.64 21.82 -5.09
N LEU A 76 -16.03 21.92 -3.82
CA LEU A 76 -15.92 23.14 -3.03
C LEU A 76 -14.47 23.54 -2.72
N ARG A 77 -13.51 22.63 -2.90
CA ARG A 77 -12.08 22.82 -2.65
C ARG A 77 -11.75 23.57 -1.35
N ARG A 78 -12.44 23.24 -0.25
CA ARG A 78 -12.20 23.91 1.03
C ARG A 78 -10.87 23.47 1.62
N GLN A 79 -10.20 24.38 2.31
CA GLN A 79 -8.99 24.02 3.07
C GLN A 79 -9.30 23.03 4.20
N VAL A 80 -10.47 23.17 4.83
CA VAL A 80 -10.88 22.34 5.96
C VAL A 80 -12.39 22.05 5.89
N TYR A 81 -12.77 20.84 6.27
CA TYR A 81 -14.14 20.39 6.46
C TYR A 81 -14.34 19.91 7.90
N PHE A 82 -15.30 20.52 8.60
CA PHE A 82 -15.66 20.13 9.96
C PHE A 82 -16.86 19.20 9.95
N ARG A 83 -16.88 18.27 10.91
CA ARG A 83 -17.99 17.36 11.22
C ARG A 83 -18.13 17.34 12.73
N VAL A 84 -19.11 18.07 13.24
CA VAL A 84 -19.30 18.33 14.67
C VAL A 84 -20.39 17.41 15.20
N ASN A 85 -20.09 16.72 16.30
CA ASN A 85 -20.98 15.79 16.99
C ASN A 85 -21.61 14.71 16.09
N MET A 86 -20.92 14.37 15.00
CA MET A 86 -21.30 13.30 14.10
C MET A 86 -20.08 12.54 13.60
N THR A 87 -20.23 11.22 13.41
CA THR A 87 -19.23 10.43 12.71
C THR A 87 -19.42 10.60 11.20
N PRO A 88 -18.41 11.09 10.45
CA PRO A 88 -18.51 11.18 9.00
C PRO A 88 -18.50 9.81 8.32
N SER A 89 -19.16 9.72 7.15
CA SER A 89 -19.22 8.50 6.34
C SER A 89 -17.85 7.88 6.07
N PHE A 90 -16.84 8.71 5.79
CA PHE A 90 -15.46 8.26 5.63
C PHE A 90 -14.96 7.41 6.81
N ILE A 91 -15.28 7.80 8.05
CA ILE A 91 -14.87 7.07 9.25
C ILE A 91 -15.77 5.86 9.46
N SER A 92 -17.10 6.03 9.43
CA SER A 92 -18.03 4.93 9.72
C SER A 92 -17.92 3.75 8.77
N MET A 93 -17.59 3.96 7.50
CA MET A 93 -17.39 2.90 6.50
C MET A 93 -16.11 2.09 6.71
N ARG A 94 -15.20 2.56 7.58
CA ARG A 94 -13.87 1.97 7.79
C ARG A 94 -13.64 1.44 9.19
N THR A 95 -14.61 1.61 10.08
CA THR A 95 -14.45 1.28 11.49
C THR A 95 -15.63 0.45 11.98
N PRO A 96 -15.41 -0.50 12.91
CA PRO A 96 -16.51 -1.25 13.46
C PRO A 96 -17.48 -0.35 14.26
N SER A 97 -18.77 -0.61 14.10
CA SER A 97 -19.81 0.00 14.92
C SER A 97 -19.67 -0.47 16.37
N GLU A 98 -20.05 0.40 17.32
CA GLU A 98 -20.05 0.07 18.75
C GLU A 98 -21.06 -1.05 19.07
N ALA A 99 -22.16 -1.13 18.32
CA ALA A 99 -23.19 -2.14 18.50
C ALA A 99 -22.83 -3.52 17.91
N ARG A 100 -21.65 -3.70 17.33
CA ARG A 100 -21.21 -4.97 16.73
C ARG A 100 -20.81 -5.96 17.82
N GLU A 101 -21.29 -7.21 17.74
CA GLU A 101 -21.09 -8.23 18.77
C GLU A 101 -19.62 -8.52 19.10
N ASP A 102 -18.77 -8.63 18.07
CA ASP A 102 -17.33 -8.90 18.21
C ASP A 102 -16.46 -7.63 18.26
N VAL A 103 -17.05 -6.45 18.52
CA VAL A 103 -16.31 -5.17 18.47
C VAL A 103 -15.13 -5.14 19.43
N MET A 104 -15.29 -5.66 20.64
CA MET A 104 -14.21 -5.68 21.65
C MET A 104 -13.04 -6.54 21.21
N HIS A 105 -13.31 -7.67 20.53
CA HIS A 105 -12.25 -8.51 19.99
C HIS A 105 -11.48 -7.81 18.85
N LEU A 106 -12.17 -6.97 18.06
CA LEU A 106 -11.51 -6.11 17.07
C LEU A 106 -10.64 -5.04 17.73
N MET A 107 -11.08 -4.47 18.85
CA MET A 107 -10.28 -3.51 19.65
C MET A 107 -9.01 -4.19 20.19
N GLU A 108 -9.16 -5.37 20.79
CA GLU A 108 -8.05 -6.17 21.32
C GLU A 108 -7.03 -6.51 20.23
N SER A 109 -7.49 -6.82 19.01
CA SER A 109 -6.61 -7.16 17.87
C SER A 109 -5.61 -6.06 17.49
N VAL A 110 -5.89 -4.81 17.86
CA VAL A 110 -5.01 -3.64 17.67
C VAL A 110 -4.46 -3.07 18.97
N GLY A 111 -4.56 -3.84 20.07
CA GLY A 111 -4.04 -3.48 21.39
C GLY A 111 -4.84 -2.39 22.09
N LEU A 112 -6.17 -2.38 21.95
CA LEU A 112 -7.09 -1.53 22.69
C LEU A 112 -7.93 -2.39 23.64
N ASP A 113 -8.10 -1.94 24.88
CA ASP A 113 -8.91 -2.56 25.93
C ASP A 113 -10.26 -1.83 26.13
N TYR A 114 -10.53 -0.80 25.34
CA TYR A 114 -11.79 -0.05 25.31
C TYR A 114 -12.20 0.27 23.86
N TYR A 115 -13.48 0.63 23.66
CA TYR A 115 -13.96 1.08 22.36
C TYR A 115 -13.41 2.47 22.02
N ASP A 116 -12.49 2.52 21.05
CA ASP A 116 -12.06 3.76 20.42
C ASP A 116 -12.05 3.60 18.91
N ARG A 117 -13.14 4.03 18.29
CA ARG A 117 -13.32 4.00 16.84
C ARG A 117 -12.15 4.64 16.08
N PHE A 118 -11.68 5.79 16.55
CA PHE A 118 -10.70 6.57 15.81
C PHE A 118 -9.29 6.02 16.04
N GLU A 119 -8.91 5.67 17.28
CA GLU A 119 -7.61 5.04 17.51
C GLU A 119 -7.54 3.65 16.84
N TRP A 120 -8.64 2.89 16.81
CA TRP A 120 -8.71 1.65 16.05
C TRP A 120 -8.42 1.87 14.57
N LEU A 121 -9.01 2.92 13.97
CA LEU A 121 -8.75 3.29 12.57
C LEU A 121 -7.27 3.60 12.31
N LEU A 122 -6.59 4.27 13.25
CA LEU A 122 -5.18 4.65 13.08
C LEU A 122 -4.22 3.46 13.22
N ARG A 123 -4.62 2.42 13.95
CA ARG A 123 -3.82 1.21 14.20
C ARG A 123 -4.12 0.08 13.22
N SER A 124 -5.31 0.08 12.65
CA SER A 124 -5.77 -0.91 11.69
C SER A 124 -5.26 -0.62 10.28
N GLU A 125 -4.74 -1.63 9.60
CA GLU A 125 -4.45 -1.57 8.16
C GLU A 125 -5.62 -2.11 7.30
N MET A 126 -6.82 -2.29 7.88
CA MET A 126 -7.98 -2.79 7.15
C MET A 126 -8.47 -1.77 6.10
N LYS A 127 -8.80 -2.28 4.92
CA LYS A 127 -9.30 -1.48 3.79
C LYS A 127 -10.82 -1.53 3.71
N CYS A 128 -11.43 -0.42 3.33
CA CYS A 128 -12.83 -0.39 2.92
C CYS A 128 -12.99 -1.09 1.55
N GLY A 129 -14.13 -1.72 1.30
CA GLY A 129 -14.39 -2.37 0.00
C GLY A 129 -14.66 -1.37 -1.15
N ASP A 130 -15.11 -0.15 -0.82
CA ASP A 130 -15.65 0.79 -1.80
C ASP A 130 -14.60 1.74 -2.40
N ASP A 131 -13.41 1.82 -1.80
CA ASP A 131 -12.32 2.65 -2.30
C ASP A 131 -10.94 2.18 -1.81
N ASN A 132 -9.89 2.85 -2.27
CA ASN A 132 -8.49 2.55 -2.00
C ASN A 132 -7.85 3.49 -0.96
N LEU A 133 -8.65 4.05 -0.04
CA LEU A 133 -8.17 4.95 1.02
C LEU A 133 -7.92 4.20 2.33
N LEU A 134 -6.85 4.59 3.01
CA LEU A 134 -6.50 4.16 4.36
C LEU A 134 -6.18 5.38 5.22
N VAL A 135 -6.27 5.23 6.53
CA VAL A 135 -5.81 6.24 7.48
C VAL A 135 -4.67 5.67 8.30
N VAL A 136 -3.53 6.34 8.29
CA VAL A 136 -2.37 5.95 9.11
C VAL A 136 -2.12 7.00 10.18
N LYS A 137 -1.65 6.60 11.36
CA LYS A 137 -1.29 7.53 12.43
C LYS A 137 -0.29 8.57 11.92
N LYS A 138 -0.60 9.86 12.14
CA LYS A 138 0.32 10.95 11.84
C LYS A 138 1.35 11.06 12.98
N PRO A 139 2.67 11.15 12.70
CA PRO A 139 3.67 11.49 13.70
C PRO A 139 3.31 12.78 14.44
N ALA A 140 3.56 12.81 15.75
CA ALA A 140 3.20 13.96 16.59
C ALA A 140 4.01 15.23 16.26
N GLN A 141 5.25 15.06 15.77
CA GLN A 141 6.13 16.15 15.40
C GLN A 141 6.67 15.93 13.99
N PRO A 142 6.73 16.99 13.18
CA PRO A 142 7.40 16.94 11.89
C PRO A 142 8.87 16.54 12.05
N GLN A 143 9.34 15.67 11.17
CA GLN A 143 10.71 15.19 11.14
C GLN A 143 11.55 16.07 10.21
N LYS A 144 12.79 16.33 10.62
CA LYS A 144 13.83 16.89 9.76
C LYS A 144 14.83 15.79 9.45
N ILE A 145 14.92 15.43 8.18
CA ILE A 145 15.72 14.30 7.70
C ILE A 145 16.82 14.86 6.80
N ARG A 146 18.01 14.29 6.89
CA ARG A 146 19.15 14.61 6.02
C ARG A 146 19.57 13.39 5.23
N GLY A 147 19.73 13.56 3.92
CA GLY A 147 20.18 12.51 3.01
C GLY A 147 19.17 11.38 2.81
N PHE A 148 19.49 10.48 1.87
CA PHE A 148 18.61 9.38 1.45
C PHE A 148 18.82 8.07 2.20
N GLU A 149 19.98 7.89 2.83
CA GLU A 149 20.37 6.64 3.49
C GLU A 149 19.43 6.22 4.63
N ASN A 150 18.69 7.18 5.19
CA ASN A 150 17.74 6.97 6.28
C ASN A 150 16.26 7.01 5.85
N ILE A 151 15.96 7.04 4.55
CA ILE A 151 14.57 7.01 4.08
C ILE A 151 14.07 5.56 4.09
N ASN A 152 13.84 5.07 5.31
CA ASN A 152 12.95 3.94 5.50
C ASN A 152 11.52 4.46 5.60
N ASP A 153 10.69 3.96 4.69
CA ASP A 153 9.25 3.90 4.76
C ASP A 153 8.43 5.15 4.46
N TYR A 154 7.33 4.83 3.80
CA TYR A 154 5.99 5.43 3.70
C TYR A 154 5.43 6.24 4.88
N ARG A 155 6.22 6.57 5.90
CA ARG A 155 5.85 7.35 7.09
C ARG A 155 6.02 8.85 6.91
N LEU A 156 6.76 9.29 5.89
CA LEU A 156 6.88 10.70 5.57
C LEU A 156 5.52 11.34 5.31
N THR A 157 5.44 12.59 5.74
CA THR A 157 4.25 13.43 5.74
C THR A 157 4.55 14.74 5.02
N PRO A 158 3.52 15.45 4.54
CA PRO A 158 3.71 16.77 3.95
C PRO A 158 4.22 17.86 4.90
N ASP A 159 4.28 17.60 6.21
CA ASP A 159 4.84 18.54 7.17
C ASP A 159 6.34 18.32 7.40
N ASP A 160 6.87 17.15 7.03
CA ASP A 160 8.27 16.80 7.20
C ASP A 160 9.16 17.59 6.22
N ILE A 161 10.42 17.74 6.58
CA ILE A 161 11.45 18.36 5.74
C ILE A 161 12.55 17.34 5.48
N LEU A 162 12.77 17.02 4.21
CA LEU A 162 13.93 16.28 3.73
C LEU A 162 14.94 17.27 3.14
N SER A 163 16.12 17.34 3.74
CA SER A 163 17.25 18.13 3.22
C SER A 163 18.18 17.23 2.41
N ILE A 164 18.49 17.65 1.19
CA ILE A 164 19.37 16.97 0.24
C ILE A 164 20.39 17.97 -0.26
N ASP A 165 21.62 17.54 -0.54
CA ASP A 165 22.62 18.44 -1.10
C ASP A 165 22.24 18.80 -2.53
N SER A 166 21.88 17.79 -3.33
CA SER A 166 21.49 17.91 -4.74
C SER A 166 20.47 16.83 -5.14
N LEU A 167 19.72 17.08 -6.23
CA LEU A 167 18.90 16.05 -6.90
C LEU A 167 19.74 14.89 -7.48
N SER A 168 21.06 15.01 -7.47
CA SER A 168 22.00 13.95 -7.89
C SER A 168 22.36 12.96 -6.78
N ASP A 169 21.98 13.22 -5.52
CA ASP A 169 22.32 12.40 -4.35
C ASP A 169 21.58 11.05 -4.29
N PHE A 170 20.80 10.72 -5.31
CA PHE A 170 20.07 9.45 -5.36
C PHE A 170 21.03 8.33 -5.74
N GLU A 171 21.65 7.72 -4.72
CA GLU A 171 22.47 6.53 -4.92
C GLU A 171 21.61 5.34 -5.36
N SER A 172 21.71 4.96 -6.64
CA SER A 172 21.43 3.62 -7.19
C SER A 172 21.50 3.62 -8.72
N THR A 173 21.32 2.44 -9.35
CA THR A 173 21.00 2.36 -10.79
C THR A 173 19.88 3.35 -11.17
N ASN A 174 19.96 3.97 -12.35
CA ASN A 174 18.96 4.95 -12.84
C ASN A 174 17.49 4.50 -12.62
N ALA A 175 17.22 3.20 -12.67
CA ALA A 175 15.91 2.61 -12.41
C ALA A 175 15.42 2.76 -10.97
N SER A 176 16.28 2.50 -10.01
CA SER A 176 15.93 2.56 -8.59
C SER A 176 15.87 4.01 -8.12
N MET A 177 16.75 4.88 -8.62
CA MET A 177 16.68 6.33 -8.40
C MET A 177 15.31 6.88 -8.82
N VAL A 178 14.89 6.60 -10.05
CA VAL A 178 13.59 7.06 -10.57
C VAL A 178 12.43 6.55 -9.70
N ARG A 179 12.47 5.29 -9.25
CA ARG A 179 11.43 4.73 -8.39
C ARG A 179 11.40 5.40 -7.01
N ASN A 180 12.55 5.52 -6.37
CA ASN A 180 12.66 6.06 -5.02
C ASN A 180 12.27 7.55 -5.01
N MET A 181 12.75 8.33 -5.98
CA MET A 181 12.32 9.72 -6.17
C MET A 181 10.82 9.82 -6.40
N TYR A 182 10.26 8.98 -7.28
CA TYR A 182 8.83 8.98 -7.55
C TYR A 182 8.02 8.70 -6.27
N GLN A 183 8.36 7.64 -5.52
CA GLN A 183 7.71 7.30 -4.26
C GLN A 183 7.84 8.40 -3.20
N LEU A 184 9.03 9.01 -3.09
CA LEU A 184 9.27 10.11 -2.16
C LEU A 184 8.36 11.30 -2.44
N LEU A 185 8.31 11.76 -3.70
CA LEU A 185 7.50 12.91 -4.09
C LEU A 185 5.99 12.69 -3.87
N GLN A 186 5.52 11.44 -3.91
CA GLN A 186 4.11 11.08 -3.62
C GLN A 186 3.72 11.27 -2.16
N THR A 187 4.67 11.21 -1.24
CA THR A 187 4.39 11.42 0.19
C THR A 187 3.97 12.85 0.49
N GLY A 188 4.38 13.79 -0.38
CA GLY A 188 4.15 15.21 -0.24
C GLY A 188 5.21 15.94 0.60
N VAL A 189 6.24 15.24 1.11
CA VAL A 189 7.32 15.80 1.95
C VAL A 189 7.96 17.05 1.35
N ASN A 190 8.29 18.02 2.19
CA ASN A 190 9.00 19.23 1.73
C ASN A 190 10.47 18.90 1.49
N ILE A 191 10.95 19.15 0.28
CA ILE A 191 12.34 18.89 -0.08
C ILE A 191 13.09 20.22 -0.08
N TYR A 192 14.13 20.32 0.74
CA TYR A 192 15.05 21.45 0.78
C TYR A 192 16.35 21.04 0.09
N ILE A 193 16.78 21.82 -0.90
CA ILE A 193 17.98 21.58 -1.69
C ILE A 193 19.08 22.50 -1.15
N GLU A 194 20.04 21.95 -0.41
CA GLU A 194 21.07 22.72 0.30
C GLU A 194 21.96 23.51 -0.67
N SER A 195 22.34 22.90 -1.82
CA SER A 195 23.16 23.57 -2.84
C SER A 195 22.48 24.77 -3.50
N GLU A 196 21.15 24.83 -3.51
CA GLU A 196 20.37 25.92 -4.08
C GLU A 196 19.77 26.85 -3.02
N GLY A 197 19.90 26.51 -1.72
CA GLY A 197 19.37 27.28 -0.60
C GLY A 197 17.85 27.43 -0.58
N ARG A 198 17.10 26.55 -1.27
CA ARG A 198 15.64 26.71 -1.47
C ARG A 198 14.86 25.40 -1.38
N TYR A 199 13.55 25.53 -1.23
CA TYR A 199 12.62 24.40 -1.36
C TYR A 199 12.31 24.06 -2.82
N LEU A 200 12.07 22.78 -3.07
CA LEU A 200 11.48 22.28 -4.31
C LEU A 200 10.05 22.81 -4.44
N GLN A 201 9.77 23.52 -5.53
CA GLN A 201 8.49 24.15 -5.80
C GLN A 201 7.43 23.12 -6.20
N GLN A 202 6.17 23.47 -5.97
CA GLN A 202 5.03 22.61 -6.31
C GLN A 202 4.96 22.29 -7.81
N GLN A 203 5.25 23.29 -8.67
CA GLN A 203 5.24 23.09 -10.12
C GLN A 203 6.34 22.11 -10.55
N GLU A 204 7.53 22.21 -9.95
CA GLU A 204 8.65 21.28 -10.18
C GLU A 204 8.26 19.87 -9.75
N ARG A 205 7.71 19.71 -8.54
CA ARG A 205 7.21 18.42 -8.04
C ARG A 205 6.20 17.79 -9.00
N LYS A 206 5.22 18.55 -9.47
CA LYS A 206 4.18 18.06 -10.39
C LYS A 206 4.78 17.60 -11.72
N ALA A 207 5.70 18.39 -12.29
CA ALA A 207 6.41 18.02 -13.51
C ALA A 207 7.25 16.75 -13.31
N MET A 208 8.00 16.66 -12.20
CA MET A 208 8.80 15.49 -11.85
C MET A 208 7.94 14.24 -11.67
N LEU A 209 6.84 14.30 -10.91
CA LEU A 209 5.92 13.17 -10.73
C LEU A 209 5.40 12.65 -12.08
N TYR A 210 5.01 13.55 -12.99
CA TYR A 210 4.56 13.17 -14.32
C TYR A 210 5.66 12.48 -15.14
N LEU A 211 6.85 13.09 -15.20
CA LEU A 211 7.99 12.58 -15.96
C LEU A 211 8.47 11.23 -15.42
N LEU A 212 8.69 11.12 -14.11
CA LEU A 212 9.15 9.90 -13.45
C LEU A 212 8.14 8.76 -13.60
N ARG A 213 6.83 9.04 -13.51
CA ARG A 213 5.78 8.04 -13.78
C ARG A 213 5.90 7.50 -15.20
N ASN A 214 6.05 8.37 -16.19
CA ASN A 214 6.18 7.96 -17.59
C ASN A 214 7.46 7.15 -17.82
N MET A 215 8.57 7.53 -17.17
CA MET A 215 9.80 6.74 -17.19
C MET A 215 9.58 5.35 -16.61
N LEU A 216 8.96 5.22 -15.44
CA LEU A 216 8.66 3.91 -14.82
C LEU A 216 7.80 3.02 -15.71
N VAL A 217 6.77 3.58 -16.35
CA VAL A 217 5.92 2.85 -17.30
C VAL A 217 6.72 2.39 -18.51
N SER A 218 7.54 3.28 -19.09
CA SER A 218 8.39 2.97 -20.24
C SER A 218 9.40 1.86 -19.91
N MET A 219 10.08 1.98 -18.77
CA MET A 219 11.04 0.99 -18.27
C MET A 219 10.39 -0.38 -18.07
N SER A 220 9.18 -0.41 -17.52
CA SER A 220 8.42 -1.66 -17.32
C SER A 220 8.07 -2.34 -18.65
N ARG A 221 7.66 -1.55 -19.65
CA ARG A 221 7.40 -2.04 -21.03
C ARG A 221 8.68 -2.59 -21.67
N ASN A 222 9.77 -1.82 -21.62
CA ASN A 222 11.06 -2.22 -22.19
C ASN A 222 11.60 -3.49 -21.54
N ASN A 223 11.50 -3.60 -20.21
CA ASN A 223 11.89 -4.80 -19.47
C ASN A 223 11.07 -6.03 -19.91
N LYS A 224 9.76 -5.87 -20.15
CA LYS A 224 8.92 -6.94 -20.68
C LYS A 224 9.38 -7.38 -22.07
N THR A 225 9.56 -6.45 -22.99
CA THR A 225 10.02 -6.73 -24.36
C THR A 225 11.42 -7.37 -24.39
N ASN A 226 12.34 -6.89 -23.57
CA ASN A 226 13.69 -7.46 -23.47
C ASN A 226 13.67 -8.88 -22.88
N ARG A 227 12.81 -9.13 -21.89
CA ARG A 227 12.58 -10.49 -21.35
C ARG A 227 12.01 -11.43 -22.41
N GLU A 228 11.07 -10.96 -23.22
CA GLU A 228 10.49 -11.72 -24.34
C GLU A 228 11.55 -12.06 -25.39
N ARG A 229 12.31 -11.07 -25.87
CA ARG A 229 13.43 -11.28 -26.80
C ARG A 229 14.50 -12.22 -26.24
N GLY A 230 14.82 -12.10 -24.96
CA GLY A 230 15.77 -12.99 -24.28
C GLY A 230 15.28 -14.43 -24.25
N ARG A 231 13.98 -14.65 -24.01
CA ARG A 231 13.35 -15.98 -24.07
C ARG A 231 13.38 -16.54 -25.49
N GLU A 232 13.06 -15.73 -26.50
CA GLU A 232 13.13 -16.15 -27.91
C GLU A 232 14.54 -16.56 -28.31
N LYS A 233 15.56 -15.76 -27.95
CA LYS A 233 16.97 -16.11 -28.17
C LYS A 233 17.37 -17.41 -27.47
N ALA A 234 16.95 -17.60 -26.21
CA ALA A 234 17.25 -18.83 -25.46
C ALA A 234 16.54 -20.07 -26.05
N LYS A 235 15.32 -19.92 -26.58
CA LYS A 235 14.61 -20.97 -27.32
C LYS A 235 15.35 -21.31 -28.62
N ALA A 236 15.70 -20.30 -29.41
CA ALA A 236 16.43 -20.47 -30.67
C ALA A 236 17.82 -21.11 -30.46
N SER A 237 18.49 -20.81 -29.34
CA SER A 237 19.78 -21.42 -29.00
C SER A 237 19.67 -22.79 -28.30
N GLY A 238 18.47 -23.38 -28.20
CA GLY A 238 18.23 -24.67 -27.54
C GLY A 238 18.45 -24.69 -26.02
N ARG A 239 18.72 -23.54 -25.38
CA ARG A 239 18.98 -23.45 -23.92
C ARG A 239 17.72 -23.35 -23.07
N TYR A 240 16.57 -23.09 -23.69
CA TYR A 240 15.29 -22.99 -23.01
C TYR A 240 14.63 -24.37 -22.86
N VAL A 241 15.03 -25.10 -21.81
CA VAL A 241 14.56 -26.49 -21.57
C VAL A 241 13.34 -26.56 -20.63
N GLY A 242 12.82 -25.42 -20.20
CA GLY A 242 11.73 -25.35 -19.22
C GLY A 242 12.15 -25.76 -17.81
N ARG A 243 11.19 -26.06 -16.94
CA ARG A 243 11.46 -26.56 -15.59
C ARG A 243 12.04 -27.98 -15.69
N ARG A 244 13.20 -28.23 -15.06
CA ARG A 244 13.77 -29.57 -14.99
C ARG A 244 12.72 -30.55 -14.44
N PRO A 245 12.48 -31.70 -15.09
CA PRO A 245 11.58 -32.72 -14.59
C PRO A 245 11.97 -33.13 -13.17
N ILE A 246 10.99 -33.46 -12.34
CA ILE A 246 11.27 -34.11 -11.06
C ILE A 246 11.84 -35.49 -11.40
N GLU A 247 13.11 -35.68 -11.05
CA GLU A 247 13.78 -36.99 -11.14
C GLU A 247 13.21 -37.89 -10.06
N VAL A 248 12.84 -39.09 -10.49
CA VAL A 248 12.29 -40.14 -9.64
C VAL A 248 13.01 -41.40 -10.09
N ASP A 249 13.56 -42.15 -9.15
CA ASP A 249 14.17 -43.45 -9.46
C ASP A 249 13.14 -44.35 -10.15
N TYR A 250 13.47 -44.81 -11.36
CA TYR A 250 12.61 -45.65 -12.18
C TYR A 250 12.25 -46.97 -11.49
N ARG A 251 13.18 -47.59 -10.77
CA ARG A 251 12.94 -48.86 -10.07
C ARG A 251 11.93 -48.66 -8.94
N LEU A 252 12.12 -47.59 -8.18
CA LEU A 252 11.22 -47.20 -7.10
C LEU A 252 9.83 -46.83 -7.64
N LEU A 253 9.77 -46.09 -8.76
CA LEU A 253 8.51 -45.74 -9.42
C LEU A 253 7.74 -46.97 -9.89
N LYS A 254 8.43 -47.97 -10.47
CA LYS A 254 7.81 -49.21 -10.95
C LYS A 254 7.25 -50.06 -9.80
N GLN A 255 7.99 -50.17 -8.70
CA GLN A 255 7.53 -50.86 -7.50
C GLN A 255 6.28 -50.19 -6.91
N ILE A 256 6.34 -48.87 -6.72
CA ILE A 256 5.23 -48.09 -6.13
C ILE A 256 4.02 -48.09 -7.06
N ALA A 257 4.22 -48.07 -8.39
CA ALA A 257 3.13 -48.22 -9.35
C ALA A 257 2.41 -49.57 -9.19
N TYR A 258 3.17 -50.67 -9.07
CA TYR A 258 2.60 -52.00 -8.85
C TYR A 258 1.85 -52.09 -7.51
N GLU A 259 2.45 -51.62 -6.41
CA GLU A 259 1.83 -51.63 -5.09
C GLU A 259 0.54 -50.78 -5.08
N PHE A 260 0.55 -49.64 -5.75
CA PHE A 260 -0.62 -48.76 -5.85
C PHE A 260 -1.74 -49.35 -6.71
N GLU A 261 -1.41 -49.94 -7.88
CA GLU A 261 -2.41 -50.56 -8.77
C GLU A 261 -3.10 -51.78 -8.17
N ASN A 262 -2.39 -52.51 -7.30
CA ASN A 262 -2.95 -53.65 -6.55
C ASN A 262 -3.61 -53.23 -5.22
N ASN A 263 -3.81 -51.92 -4.98
CA ASN A 263 -4.38 -51.36 -3.75
C ASN A 263 -3.63 -51.75 -2.46
N ILE A 264 -2.33 -52.03 -2.55
CA ILE A 264 -1.47 -52.39 -1.40
C ILE A 264 -1.10 -51.14 -0.59
N ILE A 265 -0.95 -49.98 -1.26
CA ILE A 265 -0.61 -48.69 -0.64
C ILE A 265 -1.59 -47.61 -1.08
N SER A 266 -1.80 -46.60 -0.22
CA SER A 266 -2.66 -45.45 -0.53
C SER A 266 -2.01 -44.43 -1.46
N GLU A 267 -2.81 -43.56 -2.09
CA GLU A 267 -2.30 -42.47 -2.93
C GLU A 267 -1.35 -41.53 -2.16
N GLN A 268 -1.71 -41.17 -0.93
CA GLN A 268 -0.88 -40.31 -0.07
C GLN A 268 0.45 -41.00 0.28
N GLU A 269 0.42 -42.30 0.55
CA GLU A 269 1.61 -43.07 0.88
C GLU A 269 2.53 -43.26 -0.33
N ALA A 270 1.97 -43.58 -1.51
CA ALA A 270 2.71 -43.67 -2.76
C ALA A 270 3.40 -42.34 -3.13
N MET A 271 2.68 -41.21 -2.95
CA MET A 271 3.22 -39.88 -3.18
C MET A 271 4.35 -39.51 -2.21
N SER A 272 4.18 -39.84 -0.92
CA SER A 272 5.19 -39.60 0.11
C SER A 272 6.48 -40.37 -0.17
N ARG A 273 6.38 -41.67 -0.51
CA ARG A 273 7.54 -42.52 -0.82
C ARG A 273 8.31 -42.07 -2.06
N LEU A 274 7.63 -41.46 -3.04
CA LEU A 274 8.27 -40.88 -4.22
C LEU A 274 8.76 -39.44 -4.01
N SER A 275 8.58 -38.87 -2.81
CA SER A 275 8.84 -37.45 -2.52
C SER A 275 8.11 -36.49 -3.49
N ILE A 276 6.90 -36.86 -3.92
CA ILE A 276 6.07 -36.08 -4.84
C ILE A 276 4.92 -35.43 -4.06
N ASN A 277 4.96 -34.10 -3.94
CA ASN A 277 3.94 -33.35 -3.20
C ASN A 277 2.67 -33.05 -4.00
N SER A 278 2.64 -33.39 -5.30
CA SER A 278 1.51 -33.07 -6.19
C SER A 278 0.91 -34.32 -6.82
N ARG A 279 -0.37 -34.54 -6.54
CA ARG A 279 -1.18 -35.62 -7.14
C ARG A 279 -1.08 -35.62 -8.66
N SER A 280 -1.14 -34.45 -9.29
CA SER A 280 -1.00 -34.30 -10.75
C SER A 280 0.35 -34.80 -11.29
N THR A 281 1.43 -34.60 -10.52
CA THR A 281 2.78 -35.05 -10.89
C THR A 281 2.90 -36.56 -10.77
N PHE A 282 2.32 -37.14 -9.71
CA PHE A 282 2.28 -38.59 -9.48
C PHE A 282 1.58 -39.32 -10.65
N TYR A 283 0.34 -38.94 -10.98
CA TYR A 283 -0.38 -39.55 -12.10
C TYR A 283 0.27 -39.33 -13.46
N ARG A 284 0.97 -38.20 -13.67
CA ARG A 284 1.75 -37.97 -14.89
C ARG A 284 2.91 -38.97 -15.01
N LYS A 285 3.61 -39.28 -13.91
CA LYS A 285 4.69 -40.28 -13.88
C LYS A 285 4.18 -41.69 -14.11
N LEU A 286 3.03 -42.06 -13.52
CA LEU A 286 2.38 -43.34 -13.80
C LEU A 286 1.98 -43.50 -15.27
N ARG A 287 1.44 -42.45 -15.89
CA ARG A 287 1.13 -42.47 -17.33
C ARG A 287 2.37 -42.62 -18.21
N GLN A 288 3.47 -41.95 -17.86
CA GLN A 288 4.74 -42.09 -18.57
C GLN A 288 5.27 -43.53 -18.51
N LEU A 289 5.14 -44.20 -17.36
CA LEU A 289 5.53 -45.60 -17.17
C LEU A 289 4.66 -46.58 -17.98
N LYS A 290 3.42 -46.22 -18.32
CA LYS A 290 2.51 -47.02 -19.15
C LYS A 290 2.69 -46.82 -20.66
N SER A 291 3.34 -45.73 -21.05
CA SER A 291 3.61 -45.38 -22.45
C SER A 291 4.98 -45.82 -22.95
N GLU A 292 5.79 -46.40 -22.06
CA GLU A 292 7.02 -47.14 -22.37
C GLU A 292 6.72 -48.64 -22.45
#